data_AF-A0A435YJ05-F1
#
_entry.id   AF-A0A435YJ05-F1
#
_cell.length_a   1.000
_cell.length_b   1.000
_cell.length_c   1.000
_cell.angle_alpha   90.00
_cell.angle_beta   90.00
_cell.angle_gamma   90.00
#
_symmetry.space_group_name_H-M   'P 1'
#
loop_
_entity.id
_entity.type
_entity.pdbx_description
1 polymer ?
#
loop_
_entity_poly.entity_id
_entity_poly.type
_entity_poly.pdbx_seq_one_letter_code
_entity_poly.pdbx_strand_id
1 'polypeptide(L)'
;MNEILHALFSTEGFVLGTLVPFVFVLTVVVFVHEMGHYLVGRWCGIGVKAFSIGFGPELFGFNDSHGTRWKLCAIPLGGYVKFVGDMNATSSQPTSAEIETLTEAERKVAFHTQPIWKRAATVVAGPLFNFLLTIVVFAVLFTTYGRYVAEPMVAEVTADSPAAKAGILPGDRFVSVDGNKVETFGDVQRLV
;
A
#
# COMPACT_ATOMS: atom_id res chain seq x y z
N MET A 1 25.79 20.13 -19.60
CA MET A 1 24.76 19.26 -20.21
C MET A 1 24.94 17.81 -19.76
N ASN A 2 26.16 17.24 -19.81
CA ASN A 2 26.42 15.87 -19.32
C ASN A 2 26.15 15.70 -17.81
N GLU A 3 26.56 16.65 -16.96
CA GLU A 3 26.29 16.60 -15.51
C GLU A 3 24.79 16.56 -15.17
N ILE A 4 23.97 17.33 -15.88
CA ILE A 4 22.51 17.38 -15.68
C ILE A 4 21.88 16.06 -16.15
N LEU A 5 22.30 15.53 -17.30
CA LEU A 5 21.82 14.24 -17.77
C LEU A 5 22.21 13.11 -16.81
N HIS A 6 23.43 13.16 -16.25
CA HIS A 6 23.90 12.18 -15.27
C HIS A 6 23.14 12.30 -13.94
N ALA A 7 22.85 13.52 -13.47
CA ALA A 7 22.04 13.73 -12.25
C ALA A 7 20.57 13.31 -12.42
N LEU A 8 20.03 13.40 -13.63
CA LEU A 8 18.64 13.00 -13.92
C LEU A 8 18.49 11.49 -14.16
N PHE A 9 19.41 10.89 -14.92
CA PHE A 9 19.28 9.53 -15.44
C PHE A 9 20.35 8.55 -14.90
N SER A 10 21.10 8.89 -13.85
CA SER A 10 21.85 7.88 -13.10
C SER A 10 20.90 7.02 -12.27
N THR A 11 21.35 5.83 -11.85
CA THR A 11 20.61 4.94 -10.95
C THR A 11 20.26 5.59 -9.62
N GLU A 12 21.05 6.56 -9.17
CA GLU A 12 20.79 7.36 -7.97
C GLU A 12 20.13 8.71 -8.30
N GLY A 13 19.92 8.99 -9.58
CA GLY A 13 19.37 10.23 -10.08
C GLY A 13 17.86 10.34 -9.86
N PHE A 14 17.33 11.53 -10.06
CA PHE A 14 15.92 11.80 -9.75
C PHE A 14 14.94 10.93 -10.56
N VAL A 15 15.19 10.71 -11.86
CA VAL A 15 14.24 9.98 -12.72
C VAL A 15 14.29 8.48 -12.43
N LEU A 16 15.46 7.86 -12.55
CA LEU A 16 15.59 6.40 -12.40
C LEU A 16 15.65 5.95 -10.94
N GLY A 17 16.26 6.73 -10.04
CA GLY A 17 16.40 6.38 -8.63
C GLY A 17 15.19 6.72 -7.76
N THR A 18 14.40 7.73 -8.15
CA THR A 18 13.22 8.18 -7.37
C THR A 18 11.92 7.99 -8.13
N LEU A 19 11.77 8.63 -9.29
CA LEU A 19 10.48 8.74 -9.97
C LEU A 19 9.96 7.39 -10.50
N VAL A 20 10.83 6.60 -11.15
CA VAL A 20 10.44 5.28 -11.67
C VAL A 20 10.06 4.31 -10.53
N PRO A 21 10.87 4.11 -9.47
CA PRO A 21 10.49 3.29 -8.33
C PRO A 21 9.22 3.79 -7.63
N PHE A 22 9.06 5.10 -7.48
CA PHE A 22 7.86 5.69 -6.89
C PHE A 22 6.60 5.34 -7.69
N VAL A 23 6.62 5.56 -9.01
CA VAL A 23 5.48 5.23 -9.90
C VAL A 23 5.20 3.73 -9.88
N PHE A 24 6.24 2.91 -9.88
CA PHE A 24 6.10 1.45 -9.80
C PHE A 24 5.39 1.02 -8.51
N VAL A 25 5.89 1.45 -7.35
CA VAL A 25 5.30 1.13 -6.04
C VAL A 25 3.87 1.64 -5.96
N LEU A 26 3.62 2.89 -6.38
CA LEU A 26 2.28 3.47 -6.41
C LEU A 26 1.32 2.63 -7.27
N THR A 27 1.76 2.21 -8.45
CA THR A 27 0.95 1.38 -9.36
C THR A 27 0.58 0.05 -8.73
N VAL A 28 1.54 -0.62 -8.05
CA VAL A 28 1.28 -1.88 -7.35
C VAL A 28 0.29 -1.68 -6.20
N VAL A 29 0.48 -0.67 -5.37
CA VAL A 29 -0.39 -0.39 -4.21
C VAL A 29 -1.82 -0.06 -4.66
N VAL A 30 -1.97 0.78 -5.67
CA VAL A 30 -3.28 1.10 -6.25
C VAL A 30 -3.91 -0.14 -6.87
N PHE A 31 -3.17 -0.91 -7.67
CA PHE A 31 -3.69 -2.11 -8.30
C PHE A 31 -4.25 -3.10 -7.28
N VAL A 32 -3.52 -3.36 -6.20
CA VAL A 32 -3.97 -4.27 -5.14
C VAL A 32 -5.17 -3.71 -4.37
N HIS A 33 -5.21 -2.39 -4.13
CA HIS A 33 -6.37 -1.72 -3.56
C HIS A 33 -7.63 -1.92 -4.41
N GLU A 34 -7.55 -1.59 -5.70
CA GLU A 34 -8.68 -1.76 -6.62
C GLU A 34 -9.05 -3.23 -6.78
N MET A 35 -8.07 -4.14 -6.75
CA MET A 35 -8.31 -5.58 -6.78
C MET A 35 -9.16 -6.03 -5.59
N GLY A 36 -8.94 -5.47 -4.40
CA GLY A 36 -9.77 -5.74 -3.22
C GLY A 36 -11.23 -5.38 -3.46
N HIS A 37 -11.51 -4.16 -3.95
CA HIS A 37 -12.86 -3.73 -4.31
C HIS A 37 -13.48 -4.66 -5.37
N TYR A 38 -12.74 -4.96 -6.43
CA TYR A 38 -13.20 -5.81 -7.53
C TYR A 38 -13.58 -7.21 -7.04
N LEU A 39 -12.67 -7.90 -6.35
CA LEU A 39 -12.87 -9.28 -5.92
C LEU A 39 -14.03 -9.40 -4.94
N VAL A 40 -14.10 -8.53 -3.94
CA VAL A 40 -15.16 -8.59 -2.93
C VAL A 40 -16.50 -8.13 -3.50
N GLY A 41 -16.51 -7.11 -4.37
CA GLY A 41 -17.73 -6.70 -5.08
C GLY A 41 -18.31 -7.83 -5.92
N ARG A 42 -17.46 -8.50 -6.72
CA ARG A 42 -17.83 -9.66 -7.51
C ARG A 42 -18.35 -10.81 -6.64
N TRP A 43 -17.66 -11.11 -5.54
CA TRP A 43 -18.08 -12.16 -4.61
C TRP A 43 -19.43 -11.85 -3.95
N CYS A 44 -19.71 -10.58 -3.67
CA CYS A 44 -21.00 -10.12 -3.18
C CYS A 44 -22.12 -10.15 -4.24
N GLY A 45 -21.80 -10.47 -5.50
CA GLY A 45 -22.75 -10.48 -6.62
C GLY A 45 -23.02 -9.08 -7.20
N ILE A 46 -22.15 -8.11 -6.92
CA ILE A 46 -22.21 -6.78 -7.54
C ILE A 46 -21.56 -6.88 -8.93
N GLY A 47 -22.26 -6.38 -9.96
CA GLY A 47 -21.72 -6.32 -11.31
C GLY A 47 -20.60 -5.29 -11.41
N VAL A 48 -19.57 -5.58 -12.21
CA VAL A 48 -18.47 -4.64 -12.49
C VAL A 48 -18.44 -4.35 -13.98
N LYS A 49 -18.41 -3.07 -14.37
CA LYS A 49 -18.32 -2.62 -15.76
C LYS A 49 -16.86 -2.37 -16.19
N ALA A 50 -16.02 -1.82 -15.30
CA ALA A 50 -14.63 -1.55 -15.63
C ALA A 50 -13.69 -1.66 -14.43
N PHE A 51 -12.45 -2.06 -14.70
CA PHE A 51 -11.32 -2.05 -13.78
C PHE A 51 -10.22 -1.19 -14.41
N SER A 52 -9.83 -0.09 -13.76
CA SER A 52 -8.87 0.87 -14.30
C SER A 52 -7.65 0.98 -13.43
N ILE A 53 -6.47 0.81 -14.04
CA ILE A 53 -5.20 1.21 -13.46
C ILE A 53 -4.82 2.54 -14.11
N GLY A 54 -4.79 3.60 -13.32
CA GLY A 54 -4.58 4.96 -13.77
C GLY A 54 -5.85 5.70 -14.17
N PHE A 55 -5.66 6.96 -14.57
CA PHE A 55 -6.67 7.89 -15.05
C PHE A 55 -6.34 8.43 -16.45
N GLY A 56 -7.33 9.07 -17.07
CA GLY A 56 -7.18 9.72 -18.39
C GLY A 56 -7.41 8.75 -19.56
N PRO A 57 -6.79 9.03 -20.73
CA PRO A 57 -7.01 8.21 -21.93
C PRO A 57 -6.50 6.78 -21.70
N GLU A 58 -7.30 5.82 -22.17
CA GLU A 58 -6.94 4.40 -22.17
C GLU A 58 -5.80 4.17 -23.16
N LEU A 59 -4.69 3.63 -22.67
CA LEU A 59 -3.55 3.21 -23.49
C LEU A 59 -3.77 1.81 -24.05
N PHE A 60 -4.22 0.90 -23.19
CA PHE A 60 -4.48 -0.49 -23.51
C PHE A 60 -5.61 -1.03 -22.64
N GLY A 61 -6.39 -1.96 -23.17
CA GLY A 61 -7.40 -2.65 -22.39
C GLY A 61 -8.06 -3.80 -23.14
N PHE A 62 -8.72 -4.67 -22.37
CA PHE A 62 -9.43 -5.85 -22.87
C PHE A 62 -10.68 -6.10 -22.03
N ASN A 63 -11.63 -6.86 -22.57
CA ASN A 63 -12.79 -7.32 -21.82
C ASN A 63 -12.54 -8.74 -21.30
N ASP A 64 -12.81 -9.00 -20.02
CA ASP A 64 -12.76 -10.35 -19.46
C ASP A 64 -14.00 -11.18 -19.83
N SER A 65 -13.99 -12.47 -19.48
CA SER A 65 -15.10 -13.40 -19.69
C SER A 65 -16.38 -13.01 -18.94
N HIS A 66 -16.28 -12.12 -17.96
CA HIS A 66 -17.40 -11.64 -17.16
C HIS A 66 -17.93 -10.28 -17.64
N GLY A 67 -17.40 -9.75 -18.75
CA GLY A 67 -17.80 -8.48 -19.34
C GLY A 67 -17.19 -7.24 -18.67
N THR A 68 -16.19 -7.41 -17.81
CA THR A 68 -15.47 -6.28 -17.19
C THR A 68 -14.42 -5.74 -18.17
N ARG A 69 -14.44 -4.43 -18.43
CA ARG A 69 -13.36 -3.76 -19.19
C ARG A 69 -12.16 -3.48 -18.29
N TRP A 70 -11.09 -4.25 -18.49
CA TRP A 70 -9.78 -4.00 -17.88
C TRP A 70 -9.03 -2.97 -18.72
N LYS A 71 -8.52 -1.91 -18.08
CA LYS A 71 -7.81 -0.85 -18.78
C LYS A 71 -6.62 -0.32 -17.99
N LEU A 72 -5.60 0.05 -18.76
CA LEU A 72 -4.42 0.78 -18.32
C LEU A 72 -4.47 2.16 -18.96
N CYS A 73 -4.44 3.20 -18.13
CA CYS A 73 -4.56 4.59 -18.55
C CYS A 73 -3.22 5.33 -18.41
N ALA A 74 -3.09 6.45 -19.12
CA ALA A 74 -1.83 7.19 -19.25
C ALA A 74 -1.30 7.79 -17.93
N ILE A 75 -2.17 8.10 -16.97
CA ILE A 75 -1.78 8.75 -15.72
C ILE A 75 -1.80 7.71 -14.59
N PRO A 76 -0.66 7.23 -14.07
CA PRO A 76 -0.61 6.14 -13.08
C PRO A 76 -0.89 6.58 -11.63
N LEU A 77 -1.48 7.77 -11.43
CA LEU A 77 -1.69 8.40 -10.11
C LEU A 77 -3.00 7.96 -9.44
N GLY A 78 -3.37 6.69 -9.57
CA GLY A 78 -4.57 6.11 -8.96
C GLY A 78 -5.25 5.09 -9.88
N GLY A 79 -6.49 4.74 -9.60
CA GLY A 79 -7.26 3.72 -10.29
C GLY A 79 -8.70 3.74 -9.82
N TYR A 80 -9.54 2.88 -10.41
CA TYR A 80 -10.92 2.70 -9.95
C TYR A 80 -11.55 1.40 -10.44
N VAL A 81 -12.51 0.91 -9.67
CA VAL A 81 -13.47 -0.11 -10.08
C VAL A 81 -14.84 0.52 -10.30
N LYS A 82 -15.36 0.45 -11.53
CA LYS A 82 -16.70 0.95 -11.85
C LYS A 82 -17.73 -0.16 -11.70
N PHE A 83 -18.54 -0.11 -10.64
CA PHE A 83 -19.61 -1.08 -10.44
C PHE A 83 -20.86 -0.74 -11.28
N VAL A 84 -21.72 -1.74 -11.51
CA VAL A 84 -23.02 -1.54 -12.18
C VAL A 84 -23.88 -0.64 -11.32
N GLY A 85 -24.52 0.37 -11.92
CA GLY A 85 -25.28 1.37 -11.19
C GLY A 85 -24.44 2.28 -10.29
N ASP A 86 -23.12 2.16 -10.31
CA ASP A 86 -22.21 3.06 -9.63
C ASP A 86 -21.96 4.28 -10.52
N MET A 87 -22.27 5.44 -9.95
CA MET A 87 -22.42 6.68 -10.69
C MET A 87 -21.08 7.43 -10.66
N ASN A 88 -20.29 7.13 -11.69
CA ASN A 88 -19.02 7.75 -12.09
C ASN A 88 -17.73 7.23 -11.43
N ALA A 89 -16.67 7.16 -12.24
CA ALA A 89 -15.32 6.70 -11.89
C ALA A 89 -14.53 7.67 -11.00
N THR A 90 -15.12 8.83 -10.73
CA THR A 90 -14.58 9.96 -9.98
C THR A 90 -15.76 10.45 -9.15
N SER A 91 -15.66 10.40 -7.83
CA SER A 91 -16.72 10.60 -6.83
C SER A 91 -17.52 11.92 -6.93
N SER A 92 -18.27 12.12 -8.01
CA SER A 92 -19.13 13.27 -8.26
C SER A 92 -20.60 12.84 -8.23
N GLN A 93 -21.44 13.66 -7.61
CA GLN A 93 -22.86 13.39 -7.35
C GLN A 93 -23.67 12.98 -8.61
N PRO A 94 -24.74 12.18 -8.43
CA PRO A 94 -25.50 11.60 -9.53
C PRO A 94 -26.30 12.63 -10.34
N THR A 95 -26.33 12.49 -11.66
CA THR A 95 -27.39 13.04 -12.51
C THR A 95 -28.51 12.01 -12.64
N SER A 96 -29.74 12.44 -12.36
CA SER A 96 -30.97 11.63 -12.29
C SER A 96 -31.30 10.82 -13.56
N ALA A 97 -30.68 11.14 -14.71
CA ALA A 97 -31.03 10.57 -16.01
C ALA A 97 -30.44 9.16 -16.31
N GLU A 98 -29.34 8.74 -15.66
CA GLU A 98 -28.71 7.42 -15.93
C GLU A 98 -29.26 6.29 -15.05
N ILE A 99 -29.98 6.60 -13.96
CA ILE A 99 -30.65 5.59 -13.12
C ILE A 99 -31.87 5.00 -13.84
N GLU A 100 -32.50 5.79 -14.72
CA GLU A 100 -33.67 5.38 -15.49
C GLU A 100 -33.33 4.43 -16.66
N THR A 101 -32.06 4.35 -17.07
CA THR A 101 -31.64 3.52 -18.22
C THR A 101 -31.18 2.10 -17.85
N LEU A 102 -31.12 1.75 -16.56
CA LEU A 102 -30.72 0.40 -16.13
C LEU A 102 -31.82 -0.62 -16.44
N THR A 103 -31.45 -1.68 -17.16
CA THR A 103 -32.32 -2.84 -17.37
C THR A 103 -32.67 -3.53 -16.05
N GLU A 104 -33.77 -4.29 -16.02
CA GLU A 104 -34.20 -5.01 -14.81
C GLU A 104 -33.15 -6.01 -14.31
N ALA A 105 -32.37 -6.60 -15.23
CA ALA A 105 -31.23 -7.46 -14.89
C ALA A 105 -30.07 -6.67 -14.26
N GLU A 106 -29.73 -5.48 -14.79
CA GLU A 106 -28.68 -4.62 -14.22
C GLU A 106 -29.07 -4.08 -12.85
N ARG A 107 -30.36 -3.76 -12.62
CA ARG A 107 -30.85 -3.33 -11.31
C ARG A 107 -30.62 -4.37 -10.22
N LYS A 108 -30.67 -5.67 -10.53
CA LYS A 108 -30.43 -6.75 -9.54
C LYS A 108 -28.97 -6.84 -9.09
N VAL A 109 -28.02 -6.45 -9.93
CA VAL A 109 -26.58 -6.51 -9.65
C VAL A 109 -25.97 -5.13 -9.40
N ALA A 110 -26.80 -4.08 -9.41
CA ALA A 110 -26.35 -2.72 -9.18
C ALA A 110 -25.84 -2.53 -7.74
N PHE A 111 -24.79 -1.73 -7.57
CA PHE A 111 -24.16 -1.49 -6.27
C PHE A 111 -25.15 -0.90 -5.26
N HIS A 112 -25.92 0.12 -5.66
CA HIS A 112 -26.86 0.80 -4.74
C HIS A 112 -28.07 -0.04 -4.35
N THR A 113 -28.44 -1.05 -5.14
CA THR A 113 -29.58 -1.93 -4.83
C THR A 113 -29.18 -3.09 -3.92
N GLN A 114 -27.89 -3.33 -3.70
CA GLN A 114 -27.43 -4.36 -2.78
C GLN A 114 -27.65 -3.98 -1.32
N PRO A 115 -27.83 -5.00 -0.44
CA PRO A 115 -27.77 -4.82 1.01
C PRO A 115 -26.56 -4.01 1.47
N ILE A 116 -26.76 -3.19 2.50
CA ILE A 116 -25.74 -2.27 3.03
C ILE A 116 -24.46 -3.01 3.42
N TRP A 117 -24.57 -4.21 4.00
CA TRP A 117 -23.40 -5.00 4.41
C TRP A 117 -22.52 -5.40 3.22
N LYS A 118 -23.11 -5.72 2.06
CA LYS A 118 -22.35 -6.07 0.85
C LYS A 118 -21.58 -4.86 0.33
N ARG A 119 -22.27 -3.71 0.28
CA ARG A 119 -21.68 -2.43 -0.13
C ARG A 119 -20.55 -2.03 0.79
N ALA A 120 -20.77 -2.14 2.11
CA ALA A 120 -19.75 -1.86 3.11
C ALA A 120 -18.55 -2.80 2.99
N ALA A 121 -18.78 -4.10 2.82
CA ALA A 121 -17.71 -5.08 2.60
C ALA A 121 -16.88 -4.75 1.35
N THR A 122 -17.53 -4.42 0.23
CA THR A 122 -16.84 -4.01 -1.00
C THR A 122 -16.00 -2.76 -0.81
N VAL A 123 -16.50 -1.72 -0.12
CA VAL A 123 -15.76 -0.47 0.11
C VAL A 123 -14.59 -0.67 1.08
N VAL A 124 -14.74 -1.51 2.11
CA VAL A 124 -13.65 -1.79 3.06
C VAL A 124 -12.59 -2.72 2.45
N ALA A 125 -12.94 -3.51 1.44
CA ALA A 125 -12.04 -4.49 0.84
C ALA A 125 -10.77 -3.87 0.25
N GLY A 126 -10.84 -2.70 -0.39
CA GLY A 126 -9.66 -2.05 -0.97
C GLY A 126 -8.58 -1.75 0.07
N PRO A 127 -8.88 -0.97 1.13
CA PRO A 127 -7.96 -0.77 2.25
C PRO A 127 -7.46 -2.07 2.87
N LEU A 128 -8.35 -3.05 3.10
CA LEU A 128 -7.98 -4.33 3.71
C LEU A 128 -6.95 -5.10 2.89
N PHE A 129 -7.08 -5.09 1.55
CA PHE A 129 -6.12 -5.72 0.65
C PHE A 129 -4.76 -5.04 0.68
N ASN A 130 -4.70 -3.71 0.85
CA ASN A 130 -3.44 -3.02 1.07
C ASN A 130 -2.81 -3.39 2.42
N PHE A 131 -3.59 -3.51 3.49
CA PHE A 131 -3.07 -4.01 4.77
C PHE A 131 -2.49 -5.42 4.62
N LEU A 132 -3.18 -6.30 3.89
CA LEU A 132 -2.69 -7.64 3.61
C LEU A 132 -1.40 -7.61 2.77
N LEU A 133 -1.33 -6.77 1.74
CA LEU A 133 -0.12 -6.56 0.95
C LEU A 133 1.04 -6.11 1.83
N THR A 134 0.82 -5.14 2.72
CA THR A 134 1.83 -4.64 3.66
C THR A 134 2.34 -5.76 4.57
N ILE A 135 1.44 -6.58 5.13
CA ILE A 135 1.83 -7.74 5.95
C ILE A 135 2.70 -8.71 5.14
N VAL A 136 2.29 -9.06 3.92
CA VAL A 136 3.03 -9.99 3.05
C VAL A 136 4.40 -9.43 2.70
N VAL A 137 4.47 -8.16 2.29
CA VAL A 137 5.73 -7.48 1.92
C VAL A 137 6.70 -7.45 3.11
N PHE A 138 6.24 -7.02 4.30
CA PHE A 138 7.10 -7.00 5.48
C PHE A 138 7.48 -8.40 5.97
N ALA A 139 6.57 -9.37 5.89
CA ALA A 139 6.87 -10.76 6.25
C ALA A 139 8.00 -11.32 5.36
N VAL A 140 7.91 -11.11 4.04
CA VAL A 140 8.96 -11.53 3.10
C VAL A 140 10.26 -10.79 3.41
N LEU A 141 10.23 -9.45 3.51
CA LEU A 141 11.42 -8.64 3.79
C LEU A 141 12.13 -9.05 5.07
N PHE A 142 11.40 -9.21 6.18
CA PHE A 142 11.99 -9.57 7.46
C PHE A 142 12.46 -11.03 7.51
N THR A 143 11.85 -11.92 6.73
CA THR A 143 12.32 -13.31 6.65
C THR A 143 13.58 -13.42 5.79
N THR A 144 13.71 -12.64 4.71
CA THR A 144 14.85 -12.73 3.79
C THR A 144 16.03 -11.85 4.18
N TYR A 145 15.78 -10.64 4.69
CA TYR A 145 16.82 -9.66 5.05
C TYR A 145 17.00 -9.50 6.56
N GLY A 146 16.16 -10.14 7.37
CA GLY A 146 16.14 -9.94 8.81
C GLY A 146 15.54 -8.58 9.20
N ARG A 147 15.68 -8.26 10.48
CA ARG A 147 15.32 -6.95 11.03
C ARG A 147 16.59 -6.26 11.52
N TYR A 148 16.69 -4.95 11.32
CA TYR A 148 17.76 -4.17 11.94
C TYR A 148 17.46 -4.03 13.43
N VAL A 149 18.33 -4.57 14.27
CA VAL A 149 18.22 -4.49 15.73
C VAL A 149 19.40 -3.65 16.22
N ALA A 150 19.11 -2.59 16.97
CA ALA A 150 20.15 -1.83 17.66
C ALA A 150 20.82 -2.75 18.69
N GLU A 151 22.09 -3.04 18.46
CA GLU A 151 22.88 -3.85 19.39
C GLU A 151 22.98 -3.12 20.74
N PRO A 152 22.91 -3.84 21.88
CA PRO A 152 23.03 -3.25 23.21
C PRO A 152 24.50 -2.92 23.52
N MET A 153 25.10 -2.05 22.72
CA MET A 153 26.49 -1.64 22.81
C MET A 153 26.59 -0.18 23.27
N VAL A 154 27.55 0.10 24.14
CA VAL A 154 27.86 1.45 24.59
C VAL A 154 28.58 2.19 23.47
N ALA A 155 27.92 3.18 22.88
CA ALA A 155 28.52 4.01 21.83
C ALA A 155 29.52 5.03 22.40
N GLU A 156 29.14 5.70 23.48
CA GLU A 156 29.93 6.75 24.12
C GLU A 156 29.58 6.81 25.62
N VAL A 157 30.54 7.25 26.43
CA VAL A 157 30.35 7.48 27.86
C VAL A 157 30.72 8.91 28.18
N THR A 158 29.77 9.66 28.74
CA THR A 158 30.02 11.04 29.18
C THR A 158 31.01 11.07 30.34
N ALA A 159 31.99 11.98 30.28
CA ALA A 159 32.93 12.21 31.37
C ALA A 159 32.21 12.57 32.69
N ASP A 160 32.79 12.15 33.82
CA ASP A 160 32.27 12.34 35.19
C ASP A 160 30.88 11.73 35.49
N SER A 161 30.32 10.94 34.56
CA SER A 161 29.04 10.26 34.74
C SER A 161 29.11 9.06 35.71
N PRO A 162 27.97 8.61 36.27
CA PRO A 162 27.92 7.35 37.03
C PRO A 162 28.42 6.15 36.23
N ALA A 163 28.18 6.11 34.91
CA ALA A 163 28.67 5.08 34.01
C ALA A 163 30.20 5.08 33.92
N ALA A 164 30.83 6.25 33.81
CA ALA A 164 32.29 6.39 33.81
C ALA A 164 32.89 5.94 35.15
N LYS A 165 32.26 6.31 36.28
CA LYS A 165 32.68 5.88 37.63
C LYS A 165 32.51 4.38 37.85
N ALA A 166 31.51 3.76 37.21
CA ALA A 166 31.28 2.32 37.20
C ALA A 166 32.25 1.56 36.28
N GLY A 167 33.10 2.26 35.52
CA GLY A 167 34.10 1.66 34.63
C GLY A 167 33.55 1.19 33.29
N ILE A 168 32.37 1.65 32.88
CA ILE A 168 31.80 1.35 31.57
C ILE A 168 32.62 2.06 30.49
N LEU A 169 32.95 1.34 29.42
CA LEU A 169 33.74 1.85 28.29
C LEU A 169 32.95 1.80 26.96
N PRO A 170 33.24 2.70 26.01
CA PRO A 170 32.76 2.56 24.64
C PRO A 170 33.15 1.21 24.04
N GLY A 171 32.19 0.52 23.42
CA GLY A 171 32.33 -0.83 22.90
C GLY A 171 31.85 -1.94 23.85
N ASP A 172 31.60 -1.64 25.13
CA ASP A 172 31.01 -2.61 26.05
C ASP A 172 29.61 -3.05 25.59
N ARG A 173 29.30 -4.34 25.75
CA ARG A 173 28.00 -4.91 25.42
C ARG A 173 27.24 -5.29 26.68
N PHE A 174 26.02 -4.78 26.83
CA PHE A 174 25.12 -5.23 27.90
C PHE A 174 24.63 -6.65 27.59
N VAL A 175 24.99 -7.59 28.46
CA VAL A 175 24.51 -8.99 28.39
C VAL A 175 23.30 -9.20 29.29
N SER A 176 23.25 -8.49 30.43
CA SER A 176 22.13 -8.51 31.38
C SER A 176 22.09 -7.24 32.23
N VAL A 177 20.90 -6.83 32.67
CA VAL A 177 20.65 -5.75 33.66
C VAL A 177 19.75 -6.30 34.76
N ASP A 178 20.17 -6.19 36.02
CA ASP A 178 19.44 -6.71 37.19
C ASP A 178 18.98 -8.17 37.05
N GLY A 179 19.83 -9.01 36.45
CA GLY A 179 19.54 -10.43 36.21
C GLY A 179 18.63 -10.71 35.00
N ASN A 180 18.09 -9.68 34.34
CA ASN A 180 17.32 -9.82 33.11
C ASN A 180 18.24 -9.80 31.89
N LYS A 181 18.06 -10.75 30.97
CA LYS A 181 18.85 -10.84 29.73
C LYS A 181 18.54 -9.65 28.82
N VAL A 182 19.58 -9.06 28.24
CA VAL A 182 19.49 -7.97 27.27
C VAL A 182 19.86 -8.48 25.89
N GLU A 183 18.97 -8.33 24.92
CA GLU A 183 19.21 -8.71 23.52
C GLU A 183 19.33 -7.50 22.60
N THR A 184 18.67 -6.41 22.97
CA THR A 184 18.59 -5.17 22.20
C THR A 184 18.87 -3.96 23.08
N PHE A 185 19.32 -2.85 22.49
CA PHE A 185 19.49 -1.60 23.25
C PHE A 185 18.16 -1.12 23.89
N GLY A 186 17.02 -1.42 23.26
CA GLY A 186 15.70 -1.12 23.82
C GLY A 186 15.41 -1.84 25.14
N ASP A 187 16.01 -3.01 25.37
CA ASP A 187 15.86 -3.73 26.64
C ASP A 187 16.57 -2.98 27.77
N VAL A 188 17.73 -2.38 27.48
CA VAL A 188 18.47 -1.55 28.45
C VAL A 188 17.63 -0.33 28.86
N GLN A 189 17.02 0.36 27.89
CA GLN A 189 16.15 1.52 28.17
C GLN A 189 14.90 1.19 28.99
N ARG A 190 14.46 -0.07 28.97
CA ARG A 190 13.28 -0.51 29.73
C ARG A 190 13.64 -0.90 31.16
N LEU A 191 14.88 -1.32 31.40
CA LEU A 191 15.34 -1.88 32.66
C LEU A 191 16.04 -0.84 33.56
N VAL A 192 16.40 0.33 33.03
CA VAL A 192 17.11 1.42 33.72
C VAL A 192 16.24 2.67 33.74
#